data_AF-A0A4Q3RQ04-F1
#
_entry.id   AF-A0A4Q3RQ04-F1
#
_cell.length_a   1.000
_cell.length_b   1.000
_cell.length_c   1.000
_cell.angle_alpha   90.00
_cell.angle_beta   90.00
_cell.angle_gamma   90.00
#
_symmetry.space_group_name_H-M   'P 1'
#
loop_
_entity.id
_entity.type
_entity.pdbx_description
1 polymer ?
#
loop_
_entity_poly.entity_id
_entity_poly.type
_entity_poly.pdbx_seq_one_letter_code
_entity_poly.pdbx_strand_id
1 'polypeptide(L)'
;IKAPECFIVERKLRERMKIPVFHDDQHGTAIIVGAAIYNALEVVGKDIGQVKLATSGAGAAGIACLDMLVALGLKPENILAVDRDGVLYSGRPNLDPDKARYARDTDKRTLADIVDGADIFLGLSAAGVLKPEMVATMAERPIILALANPNPEILPEHAKAVRPDCIIATGRSDYPNQVNNALCFPYIFRGALDVGATVINEAMKTACVKAIAALARREASDLGAAYGDEIPCFGPEYLIPRPFDPRLLVELAAAVAQAAMDSGVALRPIADMAAYREKLGQFVYRTSLMMKPVYDRARADKQRVVYAEGEEEVVLRAVQTVIDDGLAFPILIGRPDVIATRIERLGLRMREGVDFELTNQDDDPRFNEYWQYY
;
A
#
# COMPACT_ATOMS: atom_id res chain seq x y z
N ILE A 1 12.82 -5.97 -9.46
CA ILE A 1 13.68 -6.86 -10.28
C ILE A 1 12.79 -7.96 -10.85
N LYS A 2 12.91 -8.38 -12.11
CA LYS A 2 11.98 -9.39 -12.68
C LYS A 2 12.13 -10.76 -11.99
N ALA A 3 11.06 -11.54 -11.97
CA ALA A 3 11.11 -12.94 -11.54
C ALA A 3 11.57 -13.85 -12.70
N PRO A 4 12.32 -14.93 -12.44
CA PRO A 4 12.74 -15.44 -11.12
C PRO A 4 14.06 -14.83 -10.59
N GLU A 5 14.75 -13.96 -11.34
CA GLU A 5 16.07 -13.44 -10.97
C GLU A 5 16.08 -12.67 -9.66
N CYS A 6 14.98 -12.00 -9.31
CA CYS A 6 14.82 -11.27 -8.05
C CYS A 6 15.11 -12.14 -6.80
N PHE A 7 14.71 -13.41 -6.80
CA PHE A 7 14.98 -14.33 -5.68
C PHE A 7 16.46 -14.64 -5.54
N ILE A 8 17.15 -14.87 -6.67
CA ILE A 8 18.58 -15.17 -6.70
C ILE A 8 19.36 -13.94 -6.22
N VAL A 9 19.00 -12.76 -6.74
CA VAL A 9 19.63 -11.50 -6.36
C VAL A 9 19.44 -11.24 -4.87
N GLU A 10 18.23 -11.32 -4.35
CA GLU A 10 17.98 -11.08 -2.91
C GLU A 10 18.76 -12.06 -2.03
N ARG A 11 18.69 -13.36 -2.32
CA ARG A 11 19.40 -14.39 -1.54
C ARG A 11 20.90 -14.12 -1.54
N LYS A 12 21.49 -13.83 -2.70
CA LYS A 12 22.94 -13.56 -2.80
C LYS A 12 23.34 -12.25 -2.14
N LEU A 13 22.49 -11.21 -2.18
CA LEU A 13 22.72 -9.98 -1.44
C LEU A 13 22.66 -10.25 0.08
N ARG A 14 21.65 -10.96 0.58
CA ARG A 14 21.55 -11.32 2.02
C ARG A 14 22.71 -12.17 2.52
N GLU A 15 23.22 -13.09 1.70
CA GLU A 15 24.40 -13.91 2.04
C GLU A 15 25.69 -13.08 2.16
N ARG A 16 25.84 -12.02 1.35
CA ARG A 16 27.09 -11.26 1.20
C ARG A 16 27.09 -9.95 1.98
N MET A 17 25.94 -9.31 2.07
CA MET A 17 25.77 -8.00 2.67
C MET A 17 25.50 -8.17 4.16
N LYS A 18 26.38 -7.60 4.99
CA LYS A 18 26.19 -7.51 6.46
C LYS A 18 25.27 -6.34 6.84
N ILE A 19 24.30 -6.04 5.98
CA ILE A 19 23.35 -4.93 6.12
C ILE A 19 21.96 -5.41 5.68
N PRO A 20 20.88 -4.76 6.15
CA PRO A 20 19.52 -5.12 5.76
C PRO A 20 19.32 -5.04 4.25
N VAL A 21 18.81 -6.14 3.67
CA VAL A 21 18.37 -6.22 2.27
C VAL A 21 16.88 -6.51 2.27
N PHE A 22 16.12 -5.76 1.47
CA PHE A 22 14.66 -5.87 1.39
C PHE A 22 14.21 -5.64 -0.05
N HIS A 23 13.47 -6.58 -0.62
CA HIS A 23 12.77 -6.41 -1.89
C HIS A 23 11.34 -5.94 -1.64
N ASP A 24 11.04 -4.68 -1.94
CA ASP A 24 9.75 -4.08 -1.58
C ASP A 24 8.56 -4.75 -2.29
N ASP A 25 8.65 -5.04 -3.59
CA ASP A 25 7.56 -5.71 -4.31
C ASP A 25 7.24 -7.12 -3.77
N GLN A 26 8.16 -7.76 -3.05
CA GLN A 26 7.96 -9.07 -2.43
C GLN A 26 7.52 -8.92 -0.98
N HIS A 27 8.43 -8.41 -0.14
CA HIS A 27 8.23 -8.38 1.31
C HIS A 27 7.32 -7.23 1.75
N GLY A 28 7.38 -6.08 1.07
CA GLY A 28 6.49 -4.95 1.34
C GLY A 28 5.05 -5.37 1.07
N THR A 29 4.78 -5.90 -0.13
CA THR A 29 3.47 -6.46 -0.50
C THR A 29 3.00 -7.51 0.51
N ALA A 30 3.86 -8.47 0.85
CA ALA A 30 3.52 -9.56 1.78
C ALA A 30 3.14 -9.06 3.18
N ILE A 31 3.84 -8.04 3.70
CA ILE A 31 3.54 -7.46 5.02
C ILE A 31 2.18 -6.76 5.00
N ILE A 32 1.87 -5.97 3.97
CA ILE A 32 0.58 -5.25 3.92
C ILE A 32 -0.57 -6.23 3.70
N VAL A 33 -0.39 -7.23 2.83
CA VAL A 33 -1.33 -8.34 2.63
C VAL A 33 -1.58 -9.09 3.93
N GLY A 34 -0.51 -9.43 4.65
CA GLY A 34 -0.58 -10.07 5.96
C GLY A 34 -1.38 -9.24 6.96
N ALA A 35 -1.16 -7.93 7.02
CA ALA A 35 -1.88 -7.03 7.92
C ALA A 35 -3.37 -6.90 7.56
N ALA A 36 -3.68 -6.77 6.28
CA ALA A 36 -5.05 -6.69 5.78
C ALA A 36 -5.82 -7.98 6.08
N ILE A 37 -5.25 -9.15 5.79
CA ILE A 37 -5.89 -10.45 6.08
C ILE A 37 -6.02 -10.67 7.60
N TYR A 38 -4.97 -10.34 8.38
CA TYR A 38 -5.00 -10.49 9.83
C TYR A 38 -6.15 -9.68 10.48
N ASN A 39 -6.40 -8.47 9.98
CA ASN A 39 -7.53 -7.67 10.44
C ASN A 39 -8.86 -8.08 9.82
N ALA A 40 -8.90 -8.49 8.56
CA ALA A 40 -10.13 -8.97 7.94
C ALA A 40 -10.68 -10.21 8.65
N LEU A 41 -9.80 -11.15 9.03
CA LEU A 41 -10.14 -12.35 9.80
C LEU A 41 -10.80 -12.01 11.15
N GLU A 42 -10.31 -10.98 11.85
CA GLU A 42 -10.95 -10.46 13.06
C GLU A 42 -12.37 -9.95 12.76
N VAL A 43 -12.52 -9.13 11.72
CA VAL A 43 -13.81 -8.55 11.33
C VAL A 43 -14.82 -9.64 10.94
N VAL A 44 -14.38 -10.70 10.26
CA VAL A 44 -15.25 -11.82 9.87
C VAL A 44 -15.40 -12.89 10.95
N GLY A 45 -14.60 -12.86 12.02
CA GLY A 45 -14.62 -13.83 13.10
C GLY A 45 -14.11 -15.21 12.70
N LYS A 46 -13.09 -15.29 11.84
CA LYS A 46 -12.51 -16.56 11.36
C LYS A 46 -11.10 -16.78 11.91
N ASP A 47 -10.78 -18.02 12.25
CA ASP A 47 -9.44 -18.42 12.67
C ASP A 47 -8.53 -18.71 11.46
N ILE A 48 -7.35 -18.07 11.42
CA ILE A 48 -6.36 -18.25 10.35
C ILE A 48 -5.94 -19.72 10.16
N GLY A 49 -5.99 -20.52 11.23
CA GLY A 49 -5.65 -21.95 11.18
C GLY A 49 -6.72 -22.84 10.52
N GLN A 50 -7.90 -22.31 10.22
CA GLN A 50 -9.05 -23.05 9.69
C GLN A 50 -9.53 -22.57 8.32
N VAL A 51 -9.10 -21.38 7.89
CA VAL A 51 -9.53 -20.81 6.60
C VAL A 51 -8.85 -21.49 5.41
N LYS A 52 -9.57 -21.50 4.28
CA LYS A 52 -9.07 -21.94 2.97
C LYS A 52 -8.70 -20.74 2.11
N LEU A 53 -7.53 -20.79 1.50
CA LEU A 53 -7.03 -19.72 0.63
C LEU A 53 -6.89 -20.21 -0.80
N ALA A 54 -7.51 -19.49 -1.72
CA ALA A 54 -7.29 -19.58 -3.15
C ALA A 54 -6.43 -18.41 -3.61
N THR A 55 -5.33 -18.67 -4.32
CA THR A 55 -4.51 -17.59 -4.90
C THR A 55 -4.36 -17.70 -6.40
N SER A 56 -4.42 -16.55 -7.07
CA SER A 56 -4.13 -16.38 -8.49
C SER A 56 -2.86 -15.55 -8.63
N GLY A 57 -1.78 -16.19 -9.10
CA GLY A 57 -0.48 -15.54 -9.27
C GLY A 57 0.59 -16.06 -8.30
N ALA A 58 1.20 -17.19 -8.62
CA ALA A 58 2.34 -17.75 -7.87
C ALA A 58 3.70 -17.18 -8.32
N GLY A 59 3.77 -15.87 -8.55
CA GLY A 59 5.01 -15.14 -8.82
C GLY A 59 5.75 -14.74 -7.53
N ALA A 60 6.76 -13.88 -7.62
CA ALA A 60 7.57 -13.50 -6.46
C ALA A 60 6.77 -12.86 -5.32
N ALA A 61 5.89 -11.90 -5.64
CA ALA A 61 5.00 -11.30 -4.65
C ALA A 61 4.00 -12.31 -4.08
N GLY A 62 3.41 -13.16 -4.93
CA GLY A 62 2.48 -14.21 -4.52
C GLY A 62 3.07 -15.18 -3.51
N ILE A 63 4.22 -15.76 -3.85
CA ILE A 63 4.94 -16.68 -2.98
C ILE A 63 5.33 -16.01 -1.65
N ALA A 64 5.82 -14.76 -1.69
CA ALA A 64 6.14 -14.02 -0.46
C ALA A 64 4.91 -13.76 0.42
N CYS A 65 3.75 -13.45 -0.17
CA CYS A 65 2.49 -13.30 0.56
C CYS A 65 2.05 -14.61 1.20
N LEU A 66 2.14 -15.74 0.48
CA LEU A 66 1.82 -17.05 1.04
C LEU A 66 2.76 -17.42 2.19
N ASP A 67 4.07 -17.20 2.03
CA ASP A 67 5.06 -17.46 3.08
C ASP A 67 4.75 -16.63 4.34
N MET A 68 4.35 -15.36 4.16
CA MET A 68 3.92 -14.49 5.27
C MET A 68 2.66 -15.01 5.96
N LEU A 69 1.64 -15.42 5.20
CA LEU A 69 0.40 -15.95 5.79
C LEU A 69 0.63 -17.26 6.54
N VAL A 70 1.52 -18.13 6.03
CA VAL A 70 1.95 -19.34 6.73
C VAL A 70 2.67 -18.98 8.04
N ALA A 71 3.56 -17.98 8.02
CA ALA A 71 4.23 -17.49 9.23
C ALA A 71 3.27 -16.90 10.26
N LEU A 72 2.10 -16.39 9.82
CA LEU A 72 1.02 -15.89 10.69
C LEU A 72 0.10 -17.00 11.21
N GLY A 73 0.21 -18.23 10.70
CA GLY A 73 -0.54 -19.39 11.18
C GLY A 73 -1.47 -20.04 10.14
N LEU A 74 -1.51 -19.56 8.89
CA LEU A 74 -2.26 -20.23 7.83
C LEU A 74 -1.65 -21.59 7.54
N LYS A 75 -2.46 -22.63 7.57
CA LYS A 75 -1.99 -23.99 7.32
C LYS A 75 -1.63 -24.18 5.84
N PRO A 76 -0.41 -24.62 5.49
CA PRO A 76 -0.02 -24.83 4.09
C PRO A 76 -0.99 -25.73 3.33
N GLU A 77 -1.52 -26.79 3.94
CA GLU A 77 -2.49 -27.72 3.34
C GLU A 77 -3.81 -27.05 2.91
N ASN A 78 -4.17 -25.89 3.48
CA ASN A 78 -5.38 -25.15 3.14
C ASN A 78 -5.18 -24.14 2.00
N ILE A 79 -3.98 -24.09 1.41
CA ILE A 79 -3.62 -23.16 0.35
C ILE A 79 -3.67 -23.89 -1.00
N LEU A 80 -4.48 -23.37 -1.91
CA LEU A 80 -4.49 -23.76 -3.32
C LEU A 80 -4.10 -22.56 -4.18
N ALA A 81 -3.20 -22.81 -5.13
CA ALA A 81 -2.64 -21.76 -5.97
C ALA A 81 -2.81 -22.11 -7.45
N VAL A 82 -3.07 -21.10 -8.27
CA VAL A 82 -3.08 -21.19 -9.73
C VAL A 82 -2.00 -20.27 -10.31
N ASP A 83 -1.30 -20.75 -11.33
CA ASP A 83 -0.48 -19.93 -12.19
C ASP A 83 -0.97 -20.01 -13.65
N ARG A 84 -0.20 -19.48 -14.59
CA ARG A 84 -0.59 -19.42 -16.00
C ARG A 84 -0.90 -20.77 -16.65
N ASP A 85 -0.36 -21.89 -16.14
CA ASP A 85 -0.62 -23.22 -16.71
C ASP A 85 -1.56 -24.06 -15.82
N GLY A 86 -2.25 -23.43 -14.85
CA GLY A 86 -3.29 -24.05 -14.03
C GLY A 86 -2.89 -24.21 -12.56
N VAL A 87 -3.63 -25.07 -11.85
CA VAL A 87 -3.43 -25.30 -10.41
C VAL A 87 -2.05 -25.89 -10.13
N LEU A 88 -1.43 -25.49 -9.02
CA LEU A 88 -0.21 -26.12 -8.51
C LEU A 88 -0.61 -27.43 -7.80
N TYR A 89 -0.40 -28.56 -8.47
CA TYR A 89 -0.73 -29.88 -7.92
C TYR A 89 0.48 -30.81 -7.87
N SER A 90 0.45 -31.77 -6.96
CA SER A 90 1.49 -32.79 -6.78
C SER A 90 1.68 -33.61 -8.06
N GLY A 91 2.91 -33.65 -8.59
CA GLY A 91 3.22 -34.35 -9.84
C GLY A 91 3.05 -33.52 -11.11
N ARG A 92 2.70 -32.22 -11.02
CA ARG A 92 2.74 -31.31 -12.16
C ARG A 92 4.19 -31.12 -12.65
N PRO A 93 4.49 -31.30 -13.95
CA PRO A 93 5.84 -31.11 -14.48
C PRO A 93 6.24 -29.63 -14.51
N ASN A 94 7.55 -29.36 -14.49
CA ASN A 94 8.15 -28.03 -14.65
C ASN A 94 7.77 -26.98 -13.59
N LEU A 95 7.44 -27.41 -12.37
CA LEU A 95 7.33 -26.50 -11.24
C LEU A 95 8.72 -26.11 -10.74
N ASP A 96 8.98 -24.80 -10.63
CA ASP A 96 10.15 -24.32 -9.92
C ASP A 96 10.05 -24.64 -8.41
N PRO A 97 11.19 -24.71 -7.69
CA PRO A 97 11.21 -25.12 -6.29
C PRO A 97 10.32 -24.25 -5.37
N ASP A 98 10.19 -22.96 -5.67
CA ASP A 98 9.43 -22.03 -4.82
C ASP A 98 7.93 -22.29 -4.91
N LYS A 99 7.44 -22.54 -6.14
CA LYS A 99 6.05 -22.97 -6.40
C LYS A 99 5.75 -24.38 -5.91
N ALA A 100 6.70 -25.29 -6.02
CA ALA A 100 6.52 -26.69 -5.60
C ALA A 100 6.10 -26.82 -4.13
N ARG A 101 6.52 -25.88 -3.26
CA ARG A 101 6.10 -25.82 -1.83
C ARG A 101 4.59 -25.64 -1.64
N TYR A 102 3.92 -25.05 -2.64
CA TYR A 102 2.48 -24.79 -2.65
C TYR A 102 1.70 -25.73 -3.56
N ALA A 103 2.36 -26.74 -4.14
CA ALA A 103 1.67 -27.83 -4.83
C ALA A 103 0.93 -28.71 -3.81
N ARG A 104 -0.32 -29.06 -4.10
CA ARG A 104 -1.15 -29.93 -3.24
C ARG A 104 -1.63 -31.17 -3.98
N ASP A 105 -1.88 -32.23 -3.23
CA ASP A 105 -2.57 -33.40 -3.77
C ASP A 105 -4.06 -33.06 -3.92
N THR A 106 -4.48 -32.76 -5.15
CA THR A 106 -5.84 -32.32 -5.48
C THR A 106 -6.17 -32.67 -6.92
N ASP A 107 -7.45 -32.88 -7.19
CA ASP A 107 -8.05 -33.08 -8.50
C ASP A 107 -8.44 -31.75 -9.18
N LYS A 108 -8.48 -30.63 -8.45
CA LYS A 108 -8.78 -29.28 -8.95
C LYS A 108 -7.78 -28.82 -10.02
N ARG A 109 -8.24 -28.18 -11.10
CA ARG A 109 -7.39 -27.77 -12.24
C ARG A 109 -7.55 -26.31 -12.65
N THR A 110 -8.65 -25.67 -12.31
CA THR A 110 -8.96 -24.29 -12.72
C THR A 110 -9.01 -23.32 -11.53
N LEU A 111 -9.00 -22.02 -11.83
CA LEU A 111 -9.23 -21.00 -10.82
C LEU A 111 -10.62 -21.14 -10.17
N ALA A 112 -11.65 -21.43 -10.97
CA ALA A 112 -13.00 -21.63 -10.45
C ALA A 112 -13.06 -22.78 -9.42
N ASP A 113 -12.35 -23.88 -9.70
CA ASP A 113 -12.32 -25.04 -8.81
C ASP A 113 -11.73 -24.67 -7.44
N ILE A 114 -10.65 -23.89 -7.40
CA ILE A 114 -9.97 -23.57 -6.14
C ILE A 114 -10.66 -22.47 -5.35
N VAL A 115 -11.41 -21.58 -6.02
CA VAL A 115 -12.18 -20.49 -5.39
C VAL A 115 -13.46 -21.01 -4.73
N ASP A 116 -14.04 -22.11 -5.24
CA ASP A 116 -15.20 -22.77 -4.64
C ASP A 116 -14.97 -23.14 -3.17
N GLY A 117 -15.78 -22.55 -2.29
CA GLY A 117 -15.70 -22.68 -0.84
C GLY A 117 -14.46 -22.06 -0.19
N ALA A 118 -13.70 -21.20 -0.88
CA ALA A 118 -12.56 -20.50 -0.30
C ALA A 118 -13.02 -19.34 0.61
N ASP A 119 -12.34 -19.17 1.74
CA ASP A 119 -12.55 -18.05 2.66
C ASP A 119 -11.77 -16.81 2.25
N ILE A 120 -10.62 -17.01 1.60
CA ILE A 120 -9.73 -15.95 1.17
C ILE A 120 -9.41 -16.14 -0.31
N PHE A 121 -9.58 -15.08 -1.09
CA PHE A 121 -8.97 -14.95 -2.41
C PHE A 121 -7.80 -13.97 -2.36
N LEU A 122 -6.64 -14.40 -2.84
CA LEU A 122 -5.45 -13.55 -3.00
C LEU A 122 -5.05 -13.48 -4.48
N GLY A 123 -5.37 -12.37 -5.13
CA GLY A 123 -5.01 -12.08 -6.51
C GLY A 123 -3.76 -11.19 -6.59
N LEU A 124 -2.74 -11.69 -7.30
CA LEU A 124 -1.49 -11.02 -7.63
C LEU A 124 -1.09 -11.35 -9.09
N SER A 125 -2.07 -11.40 -10.00
CA SER A 125 -1.88 -11.88 -11.37
C SER A 125 -2.29 -10.86 -12.42
N ALA A 126 -3.51 -10.93 -12.93
CA ALA A 126 -3.97 -10.18 -14.09
C ALA A 126 -5.40 -9.66 -13.91
N ALA A 127 -5.69 -8.57 -14.61
CA ALA A 127 -6.98 -7.91 -14.55
C ALA A 127 -8.14 -8.84 -14.96
N GLY A 128 -9.23 -8.80 -14.19
CA GLY A 128 -10.50 -9.45 -14.54
C GLY A 128 -10.48 -10.99 -14.54
N VAL A 129 -9.47 -11.64 -13.96
CA VAL A 129 -9.38 -13.11 -13.90
C VAL A 129 -10.38 -13.73 -12.93
N LEU A 130 -10.73 -13.03 -11.85
CA LEU A 130 -11.73 -13.50 -10.89
C LEU A 130 -13.11 -13.01 -11.35
N LYS A 131 -13.97 -13.96 -11.73
CA LYS A 131 -15.29 -13.64 -12.27
C LYS A 131 -16.37 -13.58 -11.18
N PRO A 132 -17.44 -12.78 -11.34
CA PRO A 132 -18.53 -12.72 -10.36
C PRO A 132 -19.13 -14.10 -10.04
N GLU A 133 -19.28 -14.97 -11.04
CA GLU A 133 -19.77 -16.34 -10.86
C GLU A 133 -18.85 -17.19 -9.97
N MET A 134 -17.54 -16.93 -9.94
CA MET A 134 -16.59 -17.60 -9.04
C MET A 134 -16.70 -17.00 -7.63
N VAL A 135 -16.90 -15.69 -7.51
CA VAL A 135 -17.07 -15.05 -6.20
C VAL A 135 -18.34 -15.55 -5.51
N ALA A 136 -19.39 -15.83 -6.27
CA ALA A 136 -20.63 -16.41 -5.75
C ALA A 136 -20.47 -17.81 -5.13
N THR A 137 -19.41 -18.57 -5.51
CA THR A 137 -19.13 -19.90 -4.94
C THR A 137 -18.19 -19.85 -3.73
N MET A 138 -17.66 -18.69 -3.36
CA MET A 138 -16.82 -18.54 -2.18
C MET A 138 -17.60 -18.80 -0.88
N ALA A 139 -16.88 -19.04 0.21
CA ALA A 139 -17.48 -19.20 1.54
C ALA A 139 -18.21 -17.93 2.01
N GLU A 140 -19.03 -18.04 3.06
CA GLU A 140 -19.66 -16.88 3.70
C GLU A 140 -18.62 -15.88 4.21
N ARG A 141 -18.89 -14.57 4.07
CA ARG A 141 -17.98 -13.48 4.46
C ARG A 141 -16.53 -13.71 3.99
N PRO A 142 -16.25 -13.92 2.68
CA PRO A 142 -14.91 -14.14 2.20
C PRO A 142 -14.16 -12.81 2.14
N ILE A 143 -12.85 -12.95 2.20
CA ILE A 143 -11.89 -11.86 2.16
C ILE A 143 -11.25 -11.90 0.78
N ILE A 144 -11.40 -10.83 0.00
CA ILE A 144 -10.92 -10.75 -1.38
C ILE A 144 -9.84 -9.68 -1.45
N LEU A 145 -8.62 -10.07 -1.78
CA LEU A 145 -7.53 -9.15 -2.08
C LEU A 145 -7.27 -9.23 -3.59
N ALA A 146 -7.72 -8.22 -4.34
CA ALA A 146 -7.56 -8.14 -5.78
C ALA A 146 -6.53 -7.05 -6.11
N LEU A 147 -5.26 -7.45 -6.18
CA LEU A 147 -4.09 -6.55 -6.10
C LEU A 147 -3.40 -6.32 -7.46
N ALA A 148 -3.92 -6.87 -8.56
CA ALA A 148 -3.44 -6.50 -9.89
C ALA A 148 -3.62 -5.00 -10.16
N ASN A 149 -2.60 -4.40 -10.79
CA ASN A 149 -2.59 -2.99 -11.18
C ASN A 149 -2.44 -2.85 -12.70
N PRO A 150 -3.03 -1.81 -13.33
CA PRO A 150 -3.94 -0.82 -12.74
C PRO A 150 -5.37 -1.35 -12.51
N ASN A 151 -5.72 -2.46 -13.15
CA ASN A 151 -7.04 -3.07 -13.06
C ASN A 151 -6.97 -4.36 -12.21
N PRO A 152 -7.79 -4.49 -11.17
CA PRO A 152 -7.76 -5.63 -10.26
C PRO A 152 -8.30 -6.91 -10.91
N GLU A 153 -8.08 -8.04 -10.26
CA GLU A 153 -8.61 -9.35 -10.64
C GLU A 153 -10.14 -9.36 -10.71
N ILE A 154 -10.79 -8.57 -9.84
CA ILE A 154 -12.21 -8.22 -9.89
C ILE A 154 -12.39 -6.80 -9.34
N LEU A 155 -13.32 -6.03 -9.91
CA LEU A 155 -13.69 -4.73 -9.35
C LEU A 155 -14.55 -4.90 -8.08
N PRO A 156 -14.38 -4.05 -7.05
CA PRO A 156 -15.20 -4.08 -5.83
C PRO A 156 -16.71 -4.12 -6.07
N GLU A 157 -17.21 -3.36 -7.03
CA GLU A 157 -18.62 -3.29 -7.38
C GLU A 157 -19.13 -4.66 -7.87
N HIS A 158 -18.34 -5.33 -8.70
CA HIS A 158 -18.69 -6.63 -9.25
C HIS A 158 -18.65 -7.74 -8.19
N ALA A 159 -17.68 -7.68 -7.27
CA ALA A 159 -17.62 -8.61 -6.15
C ALA A 159 -18.81 -8.42 -5.18
N LYS A 160 -19.09 -7.17 -4.78
CA LYS A 160 -20.19 -6.84 -3.87
C LYS A 160 -21.57 -7.09 -4.48
N ALA A 161 -21.72 -7.02 -5.81
CA ALA A 161 -22.99 -7.34 -6.48
C ALA A 161 -23.45 -8.79 -6.28
N VAL A 162 -22.51 -9.74 -6.18
CA VAL A 162 -22.80 -11.18 -6.02
C VAL A 162 -22.55 -11.68 -4.60
N ARG A 163 -21.71 -10.98 -3.83
CA ARG A 163 -21.35 -11.30 -2.46
C ARG A 163 -21.32 -10.01 -1.61
N PRO A 164 -22.49 -9.43 -1.27
CA PRO A 164 -22.56 -8.12 -0.59
C PRO A 164 -21.82 -8.05 0.75
N ASP A 165 -21.67 -9.18 1.42
CA ASP A 165 -21.00 -9.31 2.71
C ASP A 165 -19.51 -9.70 2.58
N CYS A 166 -18.91 -9.65 1.37
CA CYS A 166 -17.47 -9.80 1.23
C CYS A 166 -16.72 -8.57 1.73
N ILE A 167 -15.52 -8.81 2.23
CA ILE A 167 -14.55 -7.75 2.49
C ILE A 167 -13.59 -7.73 1.30
N ILE A 168 -13.37 -6.56 0.71
CA ILE A 168 -12.48 -6.42 -0.43
C ILE A 168 -11.39 -5.36 -0.19
N ALA A 169 -10.20 -5.66 -0.68
CA ALA A 169 -9.04 -4.77 -0.70
C ALA A 169 -8.40 -4.79 -2.09
N THR A 170 -7.88 -3.65 -2.54
CA THR A 170 -7.23 -3.52 -3.85
C THR A 170 -5.91 -2.75 -3.73
N GLY A 171 -5.12 -2.70 -4.81
CA GLY A 171 -3.95 -1.81 -4.89
C GLY A 171 -4.29 -0.35 -5.16
N ARG A 172 -5.54 -0.03 -5.54
CA ARG A 172 -5.94 1.31 -5.98
C ARG A 172 -6.33 2.21 -4.81
N SER A 173 -5.97 3.49 -4.91
CA SER A 173 -6.22 4.50 -3.87
C SER A 173 -7.65 5.03 -3.83
N ASP A 174 -8.43 4.80 -4.88
CA ASP A 174 -9.83 5.22 -4.96
C ASP A 174 -10.79 4.25 -4.26
N TYR A 175 -10.28 3.12 -3.76
CA TYR A 175 -11.04 2.16 -2.97
C TYR A 175 -10.59 2.10 -1.51
N PRO A 176 -11.51 1.72 -0.60
CA PRO A 176 -11.16 1.34 0.77
C PRO A 176 -10.12 0.21 0.82
N ASN A 177 -9.45 0.08 1.97
CA ASN A 177 -8.46 -0.97 2.22
C ASN A 177 -7.34 -1.03 1.17
N GLN A 178 -6.80 0.12 0.74
CA GLN A 178 -5.71 0.15 -0.23
C GLN A 178 -4.45 -0.57 0.30
N VAL A 179 -4.09 -1.68 -0.35
CA VAL A 179 -2.82 -2.38 -0.11
C VAL A 179 -1.70 -1.63 -0.83
N ASN A 180 -0.95 -0.82 -0.07
CA ASN A 180 0.12 0.03 -0.60
C ASN A 180 1.42 -0.18 0.18
N ASN A 181 2.51 -0.51 -0.52
CA ASN A 181 3.81 -0.79 0.08
C ASN A 181 4.41 0.40 0.86
N ALA A 182 3.96 1.63 0.57
CA ALA A 182 4.33 2.83 1.32
C ALA A 182 4.00 2.73 2.82
N LEU A 183 3.07 1.86 3.20
CA LEU A 183 2.73 1.58 4.60
C LEU A 183 3.82 0.83 5.36
N CYS A 184 4.77 0.18 4.68
CA CYS A 184 5.81 -0.64 5.30
C CYS A 184 7.22 -0.10 5.06
N PHE A 185 7.59 0.12 3.79
CA PHE A 185 8.98 0.33 3.37
C PHE A 185 9.75 1.40 4.19
N PRO A 186 9.23 2.62 4.41
CA PRO A 186 9.98 3.65 5.12
C PRO A 186 10.28 3.27 6.58
N TYR A 187 9.32 2.58 7.22
CA TYR A 187 9.31 2.40 8.67
C TYR A 187 10.03 1.12 9.10
N ILE A 188 9.95 0.06 8.29
CA ILE A 188 10.73 -1.16 8.54
C ILE A 188 12.24 -0.86 8.46
N PHE A 189 12.67 -0.04 7.50
CA PHE A 189 14.05 0.40 7.41
C PHE A 189 14.44 1.32 8.56
N ARG A 190 13.58 2.25 8.99
CA ARG A 190 13.87 3.11 10.15
C ARG A 190 14.22 2.27 11.38
N GLY A 191 13.34 1.33 11.74
CA GLY A 191 13.56 0.43 12.88
C GLY A 191 14.82 -0.43 12.73
N ALA A 192 15.00 -1.05 11.56
CA ALA A 192 16.17 -1.89 11.28
C ALA A 192 17.50 -1.12 11.35
N LEU A 193 17.55 0.10 10.81
CA LEU A 193 18.76 0.92 10.78
C LEU A 193 19.11 1.51 12.15
N ASP A 194 18.12 1.90 12.94
CA ASP A 194 18.33 2.46 14.28
C ASP A 194 19.03 1.47 15.20
N VAL A 195 18.65 0.19 15.15
CA VAL A 195 19.30 -0.87 15.93
C VAL A 195 20.51 -1.49 15.23
N GLY A 196 20.88 -1.00 14.04
CA GLY A 196 21.97 -1.56 13.24
C GLY A 196 21.76 -3.05 12.93
N ALA A 197 20.54 -3.43 12.56
CA ALA A 197 20.21 -4.80 12.20
C ALA A 197 21.10 -5.30 11.05
N THR A 198 21.56 -6.53 11.14
CA THR A 198 22.37 -7.17 10.09
C THR A 198 21.54 -7.73 8.94
N VAL A 199 20.24 -7.93 9.16
CA VAL A 199 19.27 -8.49 8.20
C VAL A 199 17.84 -8.06 8.59
N ILE A 200 16.91 -8.08 7.65
CA ILE A 200 15.46 -8.10 7.95
C ILE A 200 15.00 -9.56 7.93
N ASN A 201 14.68 -10.11 9.10
CA ASN A 201 14.25 -11.50 9.26
C ASN A 201 12.72 -11.63 9.42
N GLU A 202 12.22 -12.87 9.50
CA GLU A 202 10.78 -13.13 9.61
C GLU A 202 10.15 -12.56 10.88
N ALA A 203 10.85 -12.56 12.02
CA ALA A 203 10.36 -11.96 13.26
C ALA A 203 10.05 -10.46 13.08
N MET A 204 10.93 -9.74 12.39
CA MET A 204 10.73 -8.31 12.07
C MET A 204 9.55 -8.09 11.13
N LYS A 205 9.38 -8.92 10.10
CA LYS A 205 8.25 -8.80 9.16
C LYS A 205 6.91 -9.09 9.85
N THR A 206 6.84 -10.15 10.66
CA THR A 206 5.65 -10.48 11.47
C THR A 206 5.32 -9.39 12.49
N ALA A 207 6.34 -8.78 13.11
CA ALA A 207 6.14 -7.63 13.99
C ALA A 207 5.57 -6.42 13.24
N CYS A 208 6.03 -6.18 12.00
CA CYS A 208 5.49 -5.13 11.14
C CYS A 208 4.00 -5.38 10.80
N VAL A 209 3.65 -6.61 10.40
CA VAL A 209 2.25 -7.01 10.17
C VAL A 209 1.36 -6.69 11.37
N LYS A 210 1.78 -7.15 12.56
CA LYS A 210 1.01 -6.96 13.80
C LYS A 210 0.92 -5.48 14.20
N ALA A 211 1.97 -4.70 13.98
CA ALA A 211 1.98 -3.27 14.27
C ALA A 211 1.01 -2.49 13.37
N ILE A 212 1.00 -2.77 12.07
CA ILE A 212 0.06 -2.17 11.11
C ILE A 212 -1.37 -2.54 11.48
N ALA A 213 -1.61 -3.83 11.73
CA ALA A 213 -2.92 -4.34 12.10
C ALA A 213 -3.45 -3.70 13.39
N ALA A 214 -2.61 -3.63 14.43
CA ALA A 214 -2.95 -2.99 15.70
C ALA A 214 -3.20 -1.49 15.55
N LEU A 215 -2.46 -0.79 14.68
CA LEU A 215 -2.63 0.64 14.45
C LEU A 215 -4.01 0.96 13.86
N ALA A 216 -4.49 0.16 12.90
CA ALA A 216 -5.83 0.33 12.32
C ALA A 216 -6.97 0.10 13.34
N ARG A 217 -6.72 -0.73 14.38
CA ARG A 217 -7.70 -1.01 15.44
C ARG A 217 -7.76 0.08 16.52
N ARG A 218 -6.72 0.90 16.65
CA ARG A 218 -6.71 2.00 17.64
C ARG A 218 -7.62 3.11 17.17
N GLU A 219 -8.40 3.66 18.10
CA GLU A 219 -9.27 4.80 17.84
C GLU A 219 -8.48 5.93 17.19
N ALA A 220 -9.01 6.44 16.08
CA ALA A 220 -8.46 7.56 15.34
C ALA A 220 -8.82 8.91 16.00
N SER A 221 -9.25 8.94 17.25
CA SER A 221 -9.65 10.17 17.96
C SER A 221 -8.54 11.23 18.04
N ASP A 222 -7.26 10.81 18.02
CA ASP A 222 -6.09 11.71 17.95
C ASP A 222 -5.83 12.27 16.52
N LEU A 223 -6.59 11.84 15.51
CA LEU A 223 -6.43 12.21 14.11
C LEU A 223 -7.33 13.36 13.65
N GLY A 224 -8.18 13.91 14.53
CA GLY A 224 -9.18 14.95 14.18
C GLY A 224 -8.61 16.26 13.61
N ALA A 225 -7.28 16.42 13.55
CA ALA A 225 -6.60 17.54 12.90
C ALA A 225 -5.87 17.16 11.58
N ALA A 226 -5.71 15.87 11.27
CA ALA A 226 -4.92 15.38 10.13
C ALA A 226 -5.78 14.72 9.03
N TYR A 227 -6.96 14.25 9.39
CA TYR A 227 -7.99 13.77 8.48
C TYR A 227 -9.21 14.66 8.71
N GLY A 228 -9.88 15.13 7.66
CA GLY A 228 -11.09 15.97 7.79
C GLY A 228 -12.25 15.27 8.52
N ASP A 229 -13.48 15.72 8.31
CA ASP A 229 -14.66 15.36 9.12
C ASP A 229 -15.03 13.86 9.22
N GLU A 230 -14.35 12.94 8.54
CA GLU A 230 -14.54 11.49 8.67
C GLU A 230 -13.34 10.80 9.35
N ILE A 231 -13.52 10.47 10.63
CA ILE A 231 -12.60 9.63 11.40
C ILE A 231 -12.78 8.17 10.95
N PRO A 232 -11.78 7.53 10.33
CA PRO A 232 -11.91 6.13 9.91
C PRO A 232 -12.00 5.20 11.13
N CYS A 233 -13.05 4.38 11.18
CA CYS A 233 -13.29 3.40 12.23
C CYS A 233 -12.93 1.99 11.73
N PHE A 234 -12.27 1.21 12.58
CA PHE A 234 -11.93 -0.18 12.28
C PHE A 234 -13.17 -1.00 11.85
N GLY A 235 -13.08 -1.68 10.71
CA GLY A 235 -14.19 -2.46 10.17
C GLY A 235 -13.97 -2.92 8.73
N PRO A 236 -15.04 -3.39 8.05
CA PRO A 236 -14.96 -3.95 6.69
C PRO A 236 -14.31 -3.01 5.66
N GLU A 237 -14.47 -1.69 5.81
CA GLU A 237 -13.94 -0.67 4.90
C GLU A 237 -12.65 0.00 5.44
N TYR A 238 -12.14 -0.43 6.60
CA TYR A 238 -10.89 0.09 7.18
C TYR A 238 -10.17 -0.98 7.99
N LEU A 239 -9.36 -1.77 7.26
CA LEU A 239 -8.55 -2.86 7.80
C LEU A 239 -7.10 -2.46 8.04
N ILE A 240 -6.60 -1.51 7.28
CA ILE A 240 -5.21 -1.05 7.31
C ILE A 240 -5.20 0.48 7.29
N PRO A 241 -4.24 1.13 7.97
CA PRO A 241 -4.14 2.58 7.99
C PRO A 241 -3.90 3.13 6.58
N ARG A 242 -4.23 4.40 6.38
CA ARG A 242 -3.97 5.09 5.10
C ARG A 242 -2.47 5.34 4.94
N PRO A 243 -1.96 5.40 3.70
CA PRO A 243 -0.60 5.87 3.44
C PRO A 243 -0.39 7.22 4.14
N PHE A 244 0.79 7.40 4.75
CA PHE A 244 1.18 8.61 5.48
C PHE A 244 0.49 8.87 6.82
N ASP A 245 -0.21 7.89 7.41
CA ASP A 245 -0.61 8.00 8.82
C ASP A 245 0.65 8.28 9.69
N PRO A 246 0.73 9.44 10.38
CA PRO A 246 1.92 9.85 11.11
C PRO A 246 2.34 8.85 12.21
N ARG A 247 1.38 8.07 12.71
CA ARG A 247 1.59 7.06 13.74
C ARG A 247 2.39 5.86 13.22
N LEU A 248 2.41 5.63 11.91
CA LEU A 248 3.18 4.54 11.29
C LEU A 248 4.66 4.62 11.64
N LEU A 249 5.24 5.82 11.67
CA LEU A 249 6.67 5.99 11.99
C LEU A 249 6.98 5.46 13.38
N VAL A 250 6.18 5.83 14.37
CA VAL A 250 6.43 5.47 15.76
C VAL A 250 6.17 3.99 15.99
N GLU A 251 5.01 3.49 15.54
CA GLU A 251 4.60 2.13 15.88
C GLU A 251 5.38 1.05 15.12
N LEU A 252 5.56 1.20 13.80
CA LEU A 252 6.24 0.18 13.01
C LEU A 252 7.74 0.17 13.29
N ALA A 253 8.39 1.34 13.34
CA ALA A 253 9.83 1.39 13.58
C ALA A 253 10.18 0.86 14.98
N ALA A 254 9.34 1.12 15.99
CA ALA A 254 9.53 0.56 17.32
C ALA A 254 9.30 -0.95 17.37
N ALA A 255 8.25 -1.46 16.73
CA ALA A 255 7.99 -2.90 16.67
C ALA A 255 9.11 -3.67 15.94
N VAL A 256 9.60 -3.12 14.83
CA VAL A 256 10.68 -3.73 14.04
C VAL A 256 12.01 -3.67 14.79
N ALA A 257 12.33 -2.55 15.45
CA ALA A 257 13.52 -2.44 16.29
C ALA A 257 13.50 -3.46 17.44
N GLN A 258 12.35 -3.62 18.11
CA GLN A 258 12.19 -4.62 19.17
C GLN A 258 12.41 -6.03 18.63
N ALA A 259 11.75 -6.39 17.53
CA ALA A 259 11.88 -7.72 16.94
C ALA A 259 13.31 -8.03 16.46
N ALA A 260 14.04 -7.01 15.97
CA ALA A 260 15.45 -7.16 15.59
C ALA A 260 16.35 -7.41 16.81
N MET A 261 16.07 -6.79 17.95
CA MET A 261 16.77 -7.06 19.21
C MET A 261 16.43 -8.46 19.75
N ASP A 262 15.15 -8.80 19.81
CA ASP A 262 14.67 -10.09 20.35
C ASP A 262 15.19 -11.29 19.54
N SER A 263 15.34 -11.11 18.23
CA SER A 263 15.89 -12.14 17.33
C SER A 263 17.43 -12.14 17.24
N GLY A 264 18.10 -11.25 17.97
CA GLY A 264 19.57 -11.21 18.06
C GLY A 264 20.28 -10.68 16.82
N VAL A 265 19.59 -10.02 15.89
CA VAL A 265 20.20 -9.48 14.66
C VAL A 265 20.62 -8.01 14.80
N ALA A 266 20.25 -7.34 15.89
CA ALA A 266 20.60 -5.97 16.22
C ALA A 266 22.04 -5.84 16.76
N LEU A 267 22.85 -4.97 16.15
CA LEU A 267 24.21 -4.67 16.62
C LEU A 267 24.26 -3.48 17.60
N ARG A 268 23.22 -2.65 17.64
CA ARG A 268 23.08 -1.48 18.50
C ARG A 268 21.72 -1.52 19.20
N PRO A 269 21.52 -2.41 20.19
CA PRO A 269 20.25 -2.51 20.89
C PRO A 269 19.91 -1.19 21.60
N ILE A 270 18.61 -0.87 21.61
CA ILE A 270 18.04 0.29 22.29
C ILE A 270 17.69 -0.12 23.72
N ALA A 271 18.31 0.52 24.71
CA ALA A 271 18.09 0.21 26.12
C ALA A 271 16.73 0.70 26.64
N ASP A 272 16.27 1.86 26.16
CA ASP A 272 14.99 2.46 26.56
C ASP A 272 14.09 2.66 25.34
N MET A 273 13.15 1.73 25.17
CA MET A 273 12.19 1.76 24.07
C MET A 273 11.12 2.83 24.22
N ALA A 274 10.85 3.30 25.44
CA ALA A 274 9.90 4.39 25.67
C ALA A 274 10.52 5.72 25.20
N ALA A 275 11.76 6.00 25.60
CA ALA A 275 12.50 7.17 25.14
C ALA A 275 12.71 7.15 23.61
N TYR A 276 12.94 5.97 23.03
CA TYR A 276 13.03 5.83 21.57
C TYR A 276 11.72 6.15 20.86
N ARG A 277 10.58 5.65 21.36
CA ARG A 277 9.25 6.00 20.84
C ARG A 277 8.99 7.51 20.92
N GLU A 278 9.34 8.14 22.03
CA GLU A 278 9.21 9.59 22.20
C GLU A 278 10.05 10.34 21.15
N LYS A 279 11.31 9.95 20.96
CA LYS A 279 12.21 10.52 19.94
C LYS A 279 11.64 10.38 18.52
N LEU A 280 11.09 9.22 18.17
CA LEU A 280 10.42 9.02 16.89
C LEU A 280 9.20 9.94 16.74
N GLY A 281 8.40 10.07 17.80
CA GLY A 281 7.27 11.00 17.85
C GLY A 281 7.72 12.44 17.58
N GLN A 282 8.77 12.91 18.25
CA GLN A 282 9.32 14.26 18.04
C GLN A 282 9.74 14.52 16.59
N PHE A 283 10.16 13.49 15.83
CA PHE A 283 10.52 13.62 14.42
C PHE A 283 9.30 13.92 13.54
N VAL A 284 8.17 13.27 13.83
CA VAL A 284 6.86 13.55 13.19
C VAL A 284 6.38 14.97 13.53
N TYR A 285 6.51 15.35 14.81
CA TYR A 285 6.08 16.65 15.32
C TYR A 285 6.97 17.80 14.83
N ARG A 286 8.29 17.65 14.67
CA ARG A 286 9.17 18.73 14.18
C ARG A 286 8.85 19.16 12.75
N THR A 287 8.63 18.21 11.84
CA THR A 287 8.30 18.54 10.44
C THR A 287 6.91 19.17 10.34
N SER A 288 5.94 18.64 11.08
CA SER A 288 4.56 19.15 11.07
C SER A 288 4.41 20.51 11.80
N LEU A 289 5.09 20.73 12.93
CA LEU A 289 5.03 21.99 13.69
C LEU A 289 5.91 23.10 13.12
N MET A 290 6.98 22.81 12.36
CA MET A 290 7.69 23.87 11.63
C MET A 290 6.87 24.41 10.47
N MET A 291 6.19 23.51 9.74
CA MET A 291 5.40 23.91 8.56
C MET A 291 4.00 24.39 8.92
N LYS A 292 3.41 23.95 10.05
CA LYS A 292 2.06 24.36 10.45
C LYS A 292 1.89 25.88 10.57
N PRO A 293 2.76 26.65 11.26
CA PRO A 293 2.66 28.11 11.26
C PRO A 293 2.79 28.73 9.86
N VAL A 294 3.56 28.11 8.96
CA VAL A 294 3.71 28.56 7.57
C VAL A 294 2.43 28.32 6.78
N TYR A 295 1.84 27.12 6.90
CA TYR A 295 0.58 26.77 6.25
C TYR A 295 -0.61 27.55 6.82
N ASP A 296 -0.68 27.74 8.14
CA ASP A 296 -1.73 28.52 8.79
C ASP A 296 -1.66 29.98 8.35
N ARG A 297 -0.44 30.55 8.24
CA ARG A 297 -0.25 31.89 7.68
C ARG A 297 -0.64 31.97 6.21
N ALA A 298 -0.28 30.97 5.41
CA ALA A 298 -0.62 30.92 3.98
C ALA A 298 -2.15 30.79 3.75
N ARG A 299 -2.86 30.02 4.60
CA ARG A 299 -4.34 29.93 4.55
C ARG A 299 -5.01 31.22 5.00
N ALA A 300 -4.50 31.86 6.06
CA ALA A 300 -5.06 33.10 6.59
C ALA A 300 -4.85 34.30 5.65
N ASP A 301 -3.75 34.30 4.91
CA ASP A 301 -3.38 35.33 3.93
C ASP A 301 -3.03 34.68 2.59
N LYS A 302 -4.08 34.27 1.86
CA LYS A 302 -3.95 33.52 0.62
C LYS A 302 -3.34 34.38 -0.48
N GLN A 303 -2.05 34.16 -0.76
CA GLN A 303 -1.31 34.87 -1.79
C GLN A 303 -1.50 34.25 -3.18
N ARG A 304 -1.23 35.05 -4.22
CA ARG A 304 -1.18 34.59 -5.62
C ARG A 304 0.22 34.09 -5.94
N VAL A 305 0.34 32.87 -6.47
CA VAL A 305 1.64 32.24 -6.76
C VAL A 305 1.71 31.85 -8.22
N VAL A 306 2.74 32.33 -8.91
CA VAL A 306 2.96 32.07 -10.35
C VAL A 306 3.83 30.83 -10.52
N TYR A 307 3.37 29.90 -11.36
CA TYR A 307 4.09 28.70 -11.75
C TYR A 307 4.52 28.83 -13.21
N ALA A 308 5.81 29.08 -13.43
CA ALA A 308 6.38 29.31 -14.76
C ALA A 308 6.38 28.05 -15.65
N GLU A 309 6.46 26.88 -15.04
CA GLU A 309 6.43 25.58 -15.73
C GLU A 309 5.02 24.96 -15.65
N GLY A 310 3.99 25.74 -15.98
CA GLY A 310 2.58 25.34 -15.80
C GLY A 310 2.16 24.14 -16.65
N GLU A 311 2.95 23.77 -17.67
CA GLU A 311 2.72 22.55 -18.45
C GLU A 311 3.25 21.29 -17.76
N GLU A 312 4.26 21.36 -16.89
CA GLU A 312 4.95 20.18 -16.34
C GLU A 312 4.05 19.33 -15.41
N GLU A 313 4.05 18.01 -15.58
CA GLU A 313 3.15 17.12 -14.85
C GLU A 313 3.37 17.16 -13.32
N VAL A 314 4.62 17.29 -12.91
CA VAL A 314 5.00 17.39 -11.49
C VAL A 314 4.48 18.69 -10.89
N VAL A 315 4.55 19.79 -11.66
CA VAL A 315 4.04 21.10 -11.26
C VAL A 315 2.53 21.06 -11.13
N LEU A 316 1.83 20.50 -12.12
CA LEU A 316 0.37 20.35 -12.10
C LEU A 316 -0.12 19.55 -10.88
N ARG A 317 0.59 18.47 -10.50
CA ARG A 317 0.28 17.69 -9.28
C ARG A 317 0.50 18.51 -8.01
N ALA A 318 1.58 19.29 -7.94
CA ALA A 318 1.86 20.14 -6.80
C ALA A 318 0.81 21.26 -6.65
N VAL A 319 0.36 21.83 -7.77
CA VAL A 319 -0.67 22.87 -7.81
C VAL A 319 -2.00 22.32 -7.31
N GLN A 320 -2.38 21.09 -7.68
CA GLN A 320 -3.55 20.42 -7.12
C GLN A 320 -3.50 20.34 -5.59
N THR A 321 -2.36 19.96 -5.01
CA THR A 321 -2.19 19.93 -3.54
C THR A 321 -2.32 21.32 -2.93
N VAL A 322 -1.73 22.35 -3.54
CA VAL A 322 -1.84 23.74 -3.07
C VAL A 322 -3.28 24.25 -3.05
N ILE A 323 -4.07 23.85 -4.06
CA ILE A 323 -5.50 24.16 -4.17
C ILE A 323 -6.28 23.41 -3.08
N ASP A 324 -6.10 22.09 -2.97
CA ASP A 324 -6.81 21.24 -2.02
C ASP A 324 -6.54 21.68 -0.56
N ASP A 325 -5.30 22.04 -0.25
CA ASP A 325 -4.89 22.48 1.08
C ASP A 325 -5.19 23.97 1.36
N GLY A 326 -5.68 24.70 0.35
CA GLY A 326 -6.06 26.11 0.44
C GLY A 326 -4.90 27.07 0.69
N LEU A 327 -3.67 26.73 0.25
CA LEU A 327 -2.45 27.46 0.63
C LEU A 327 -2.20 28.73 -0.19
N ALA A 328 -2.61 28.75 -1.46
CA ALA A 328 -2.42 29.89 -2.36
C ALA A 328 -3.48 29.89 -3.47
N PHE A 329 -3.53 30.96 -4.26
CA PHE A 329 -4.24 31.01 -5.54
C PHE A 329 -3.24 30.89 -6.70
N PRO A 330 -3.15 29.74 -7.38
CA PRO A 330 -2.16 29.51 -8.43
C PRO A 330 -2.43 30.29 -9.71
N ILE A 331 -1.37 30.69 -10.40
CA ILE A 331 -1.38 31.21 -11.77
C ILE A 331 -0.43 30.34 -12.59
N LEU A 332 -0.96 29.58 -13.55
CA LEU A 332 -0.17 28.73 -14.43
C LEU A 332 0.23 29.49 -15.69
N ILE A 333 1.52 29.45 -16.04
CA ILE A 333 2.01 29.94 -17.33
C ILE A 333 2.19 28.75 -18.26
N GLY A 334 1.58 28.82 -19.43
CA GLY A 334 1.71 27.79 -20.46
C GLY A 334 0.57 27.83 -21.47
N ARG A 335 0.58 26.85 -22.38
CA ARG A 335 -0.47 26.70 -23.40
C ARG A 335 -1.75 26.12 -22.82
N PRO A 336 -2.92 26.75 -23.01
CA PRO A 336 -4.20 26.30 -22.45
C PRO A 336 -4.53 24.84 -22.81
N ASP A 337 -4.37 24.47 -24.08
CA ASP A 337 -4.66 23.17 -24.64
C ASP A 337 -3.75 22.07 -24.09
N VAL A 338 -2.46 22.37 -23.88
CA VAL A 338 -1.50 21.43 -23.29
C VAL A 338 -1.83 21.20 -21.82
N ILE A 339 -2.11 22.26 -21.06
CA ILE A 339 -2.44 22.18 -19.64
C ILE A 339 -3.75 21.41 -19.44
N ALA A 340 -4.81 21.74 -20.19
CA ALA A 340 -6.10 21.04 -20.10
C ALA A 340 -5.97 19.54 -20.40
N THR A 341 -5.26 19.18 -21.47
CA THR A 341 -5.02 17.77 -21.83
C THR A 341 -4.26 17.02 -20.73
N ARG A 342 -3.27 17.68 -20.11
CA ARG A 342 -2.47 17.07 -19.04
C ARG A 342 -3.29 16.94 -17.75
N ILE A 343 -4.11 17.92 -17.40
CA ILE A 343 -5.04 17.86 -16.26
C ILE A 343 -5.97 16.66 -16.40
N GLU A 344 -6.60 16.48 -17.56
CA GLU A 344 -7.51 15.37 -17.82
C GLU A 344 -6.78 14.02 -17.75
N ARG A 345 -5.65 13.89 -18.45
CA ARG A 345 -4.84 12.66 -18.46
C ARG A 345 -4.32 12.27 -17.07
N LEU A 346 -4.00 13.26 -16.23
CA LEU A 346 -3.53 13.05 -14.86
C LEU A 346 -4.68 12.86 -13.85
N GLY A 347 -5.94 13.06 -14.25
CA GLY A 347 -7.11 12.98 -13.38
C GLY A 347 -7.12 14.06 -12.30
N LEU A 348 -6.61 15.25 -12.59
CA LEU A 348 -6.58 16.37 -11.66
C LEU A 348 -7.95 17.06 -11.62
N ARG A 349 -8.35 17.53 -10.43
CA ARG A 349 -9.69 18.10 -10.15
C ARG A 349 -9.75 19.61 -10.33
N MET A 350 -8.60 20.28 -10.40
CA MET A 350 -8.50 21.73 -10.52
C MET A 350 -9.10 22.24 -11.84
N ARG A 351 -9.85 23.33 -11.75
CA ARG A 351 -10.54 23.97 -12.88
C ARG A 351 -10.00 25.37 -13.12
N GLU A 352 -9.72 25.66 -14.38
CA GLU A 352 -9.33 27.00 -14.82
C GLU A 352 -10.43 28.01 -14.50
N GLY A 353 -10.07 29.20 -14.03
CA GLY A 353 -10.98 30.29 -13.68
C GLY A 353 -11.71 30.12 -12.34
N VAL A 354 -11.63 28.94 -11.72
CA VAL A 354 -12.18 28.68 -10.38
C VAL A 354 -11.06 28.43 -9.37
N ASP A 355 -10.20 27.46 -9.68
CA ASP A 355 -9.19 26.96 -8.76
C ASP A 355 -7.79 27.55 -9.08
N PHE A 356 -7.57 28.01 -10.32
CA PHE A 356 -6.35 28.70 -10.76
C PHE A 356 -6.63 29.66 -11.93
N GLU A 357 -5.74 30.61 -12.18
CA GLU A 357 -5.72 31.45 -13.39
C GLU A 357 -4.67 30.94 -14.37
N LEU A 358 -4.93 31.06 -15.68
CA LEU A 358 -3.99 30.68 -16.72
C LEU A 358 -3.52 31.92 -17.49
N THR A 359 -2.20 32.05 -17.63
CA THR A 359 -1.55 33.05 -18.47
C THR A 359 -1.09 32.35 -19.74
N ASN A 360 -1.79 32.63 -20.84
CA ASN A 360 -1.44 32.06 -22.13
C ASN A 360 -0.17 32.72 -22.67
N GLN A 361 0.92 31.97 -22.74
CA GLN A 361 2.20 32.49 -23.22
C GLN A 361 2.19 32.91 -24.70
N ASP A 362 1.29 32.35 -25.51
CA ASP A 362 1.25 32.59 -26.96
C ASP A 362 0.32 33.76 -27.34
N ASP A 363 -0.66 34.09 -26.48
CA ASP A 363 -1.69 35.10 -26.75
C ASP A 363 -2.23 35.71 -25.45
N ASP A 364 -1.37 36.43 -24.71
CA ASP A 364 -1.79 37.18 -23.51
C ASP A 364 -2.18 38.62 -23.88
N PRO A 365 -3.43 39.06 -23.61
CA PRO A 365 -3.86 40.42 -23.92
C PRO A 365 -3.05 41.50 -23.16
N ARG A 366 -2.42 41.13 -22.03
CA ARG A 366 -1.58 42.01 -21.22
C ARG A 366 -0.16 42.13 -21.79
N PHE A 367 0.21 41.34 -22.80
CA PHE A 367 1.56 41.35 -23.40
C PHE A 367 2.00 42.77 -23.78
N ASN A 368 1.13 43.52 -24.48
CA ASN A 368 1.39 44.89 -24.92
C ASN A 368 1.59 45.89 -23.78
N GLU A 369 1.00 45.63 -22.61
CA GLU A 369 1.17 46.46 -21.42
C GLU A 369 2.46 46.11 -20.68
N TYR A 370 2.85 44.83 -20.63
CA TYR A 370 4.00 44.38 -19.84
C TYR A 370 5.36 44.57 -20.52
N TRP A 371 5.47 44.43 -21.85
CA TRP A 371 6.77 44.60 -22.52
C TRP A 371 7.31 46.03 -22.41
N GLN A 372 6.45 47.02 -22.18
CA GLN A 372 6.84 48.43 -22.02
C GLN A 372 7.47 48.75 -20.66
N TYR A 373 7.38 47.84 -19.67
CA TYR A 373 8.02 47.99 -18.36
C TYR A 373 9.47 47.47 -18.34
N TYR A 374 9.90 46.79 -19.41
CA TYR A 374 11.26 46.33 -19.66
C TYR A 374 11.99 47.33 -20.55
#